data_AF-A0A9X3NLS8-F1
#
_entry.id   AF-A0A9X3NLS8-F1
#
_cell.length_a   1.000
_cell.length_b   1.000
_cell.length_c   1.000
_cell.angle_alpha   90.00
_cell.angle_beta   90.00
_cell.angle_gamma   90.00
#
_symmetry.space_group_name_H-M   'P 1'
#
loop_
_entity.id
_entity.type
_entity.pdbx_description
1 polymer ?
#
loop_
_entity_poly.entity_id
_entity_poly.type
_entity_poly.pdbx_seq_one_letter_code
_entity_poly.pdbx_strand_id
1 'polypeptide(L)'
;MGELAQIAGWIASDAGRQGVAERVYRLGIAAARQAGDATLAAQIAGCLAYQWSNNGRESEGVALAEAALAEAGPAAPPRARALFWDRVAWARTMTGDAQGAMRALGEAESALARHRDEDEPAWLYWVDEGELQIMAARVHTELRRPLRAVPLLTEVLARYDTTHTREHALYLSWLAVAYADANEPEQAAAVARRMLSMSANLGSHRTSRRGRAVLAALHPFRDVPEVADVLEAART
;
A
#
# COMPACT_ATOMS: atom_id res chain seq x y z
N MET A 1 -17.99 12.50 11.19
CA MET A 1 -18.54 11.23 10.66
C MET A 1 -17.67 10.63 9.54
N GLY A 2 -17.21 11.42 8.57
CA GLY A 2 -16.34 10.93 7.48
C GLY A 2 -14.98 10.37 7.95
N GLU A 3 -14.26 11.09 8.83
CA GLU A 3 -12.97 10.63 9.38
C GLU A 3 -13.09 9.36 10.25
N LEU A 4 -14.17 9.25 11.03
CA LEU A 4 -14.50 8.03 11.78
C LEU A 4 -14.82 6.85 10.85
N ALA A 5 -15.45 7.10 9.70
CA ALA A 5 -15.72 6.08 8.69
C ALA A 5 -14.43 5.60 7.98
N GLN A 6 -13.44 6.48 7.79
CA GLN A 6 -12.12 6.10 7.27
C GLN A 6 -11.43 5.09 8.21
N ILE A 7 -11.34 5.43 9.50
CA ILE A 7 -10.68 4.58 10.51
C ILE A 7 -11.46 3.28 10.71
N ALA A 8 -12.79 3.35 10.86
CA ALA A 8 -13.63 2.16 11.04
C ALA A 8 -13.62 1.24 9.81
N GLY A 9 -13.58 1.81 8.59
CA GLY A 9 -13.44 1.05 7.35
C GLY A 9 -12.08 0.36 7.26
N TRP A 10 -11.00 1.07 7.62
CA TRP A 10 -9.64 0.49 7.64
C TRP A 10 -9.52 -0.65 8.66
N ILE A 11 -10.04 -0.46 9.88
CA ILE A 11 -10.07 -1.49 10.91
C ILE A 11 -10.90 -2.71 10.46
N ALA A 12 -12.06 -2.48 9.86
CA ALA A 12 -12.92 -3.56 9.37
C ALA A 12 -12.28 -4.33 8.21
N SER A 13 -11.57 -3.64 7.31
CA SER A 13 -10.81 -4.25 6.22
C SER A 13 -9.63 -5.08 6.74
N ASP A 14 -8.88 -4.56 7.71
CA ASP A 14 -7.79 -5.27 8.40
C ASP A 14 -8.30 -6.52 9.14
N ALA A 15 -9.51 -6.44 9.71
CA ALA A 15 -10.20 -7.56 10.35
C ALA A 15 -10.88 -8.54 9.37
N GLY A 16 -10.71 -8.37 8.05
CA GLY A 16 -11.28 -9.25 7.03
C GLY A 16 -12.79 -9.06 6.78
N ARG A 17 -13.44 -8.06 7.40
CA ARG A 17 -14.88 -7.79 7.27
C ARG A 17 -15.18 -6.89 6.08
N GLN A 18 -14.83 -7.33 4.88
CA GLN A 18 -14.85 -6.53 3.65
C GLN A 18 -16.21 -5.88 3.35
N GLY A 19 -17.31 -6.62 3.53
CA GLY A 19 -18.66 -6.09 3.30
C GLY A 19 -19.09 -5.03 4.31
N VAL A 20 -18.60 -5.10 5.56
CA VAL A 20 -18.85 -4.07 6.57
C VAL A 20 -18.04 -2.82 6.24
N ALA A 21 -16.76 -2.99 5.92
CA ALA A 21 -15.87 -1.89 5.53
C ALA A 21 -16.44 -1.11 4.34
N GLU A 22 -16.90 -1.82 3.30
CA GLU A 22 -17.48 -1.20 2.10
C GLU A 22 -18.75 -0.38 2.41
N ARG A 23 -19.64 -0.88 3.28
CA ARG A 23 -20.82 -0.10 3.70
C ARG A 23 -20.43 1.16 4.46
N VAL A 24 -19.46 1.05 5.37
CA VAL A 24 -18.96 2.20 6.15
C VAL A 24 -18.32 3.24 5.25
N TYR A 25 -17.48 2.83 4.30
CA TYR A 25 -16.88 3.75 3.33
C TYR A 25 -17.94 4.46 2.48
N ARG A 26 -18.94 3.74 1.94
CA ARG A 26 -20.02 4.38 1.17
C ARG A 26 -20.79 5.43 1.98
N LEU A 27 -21.09 5.14 3.25
CA LEU A 27 -21.74 6.11 4.12
C LEU A 27 -20.85 7.34 4.37
N GLY A 28 -19.56 7.12 4.59
CA GLY A 28 -18.57 8.20 4.75
C GLY A 28 -18.46 9.09 3.52
N ILE A 29 -18.42 8.51 2.31
CA ILE A 29 -18.40 9.24 1.04
C ILE A 29 -19.65 10.12 0.91
N ALA A 30 -20.84 9.54 1.16
CA ALA A 30 -22.10 10.30 1.09
C ALA A 30 -22.13 11.46 2.09
N ALA A 31 -21.67 11.24 3.32
CA ALA A 31 -21.62 12.27 4.35
C ALA A 31 -20.63 13.40 4.00
N ALA A 32 -19.45 13.07 3.47
CA ALA A 32 -18.46 14.06 3.04
C ALA A 32 -18.99 14.92 1.88
N ARG A 33 -19.63 14.30 0.89
CA ARG A 33 -20.31 15.00 -0.21
C ARG A 33 -21.42 15.91 0.28
N GLN A 34 -22.24 15.46 1.23
CA GLN A 34 -23.31 16.27 1.82
C GLN A 34 -22.75 17.49 2.58
N ALA A 35 -21.55 17.37 3.15
CA ALA A 35 -20.84 18.47 3.80
C ALA A 35 -20.08 19.39 2.82
N GLY A 36 -20.08 19.09 1.52
CA GLY A 36 -19.33 19.84 0.51
C GLY A 36 -17.81 19.62 0.55
N ASP A 37 -17.34 18.59 1.28
CA ASP A 37 -15.92 18.28 1.41
C ASP A 37 -15.50 17.23 0.35
N ALA A 38 -15.17 17.73 -0.84
CA ALA A 38 -14.76 16.89 -1.96
C ALA A 38 -13.43 16.16 -1.72
N THR A 39 -12.50 16.77 -0.97
CA THR A 39 -11.20 16.15 -0.68
C THR A 39 -11.37 14.98 0.28
N LEU A 40 -12.19 15.11 1.32
CA LEU A 40 -12.51 14.01 2.22
C LEU A 40 -13.32 12.90 1.51
N ALA A 41 -14.27 13.27 0.65
CA ALA A 41 -15.02 12.30 -0.16
C ALA A 41 -14.07 11.46 -1.04
N ALA A 42 -13.12 12.12 -1.72
CA ALA A 42 -12.10 11.46 -2.52
C ALA A 42 -11.18 10.56 -1.68
N GLN A 43 -10.79 11.00 -0.48
CA GLN A 43 -9.97 10.19 0.43
C GLN A 43 -10.67 8.90 0.85
N ILE A 44 -11.94 8.97 1.23
CA ILE A 44 -12.72 7.80 1.63
C ILE A 44 -12.96 6.88 0.41
N ALA A 45 -13.24 7.46 -0.76
CA ALA A 45 -13.37 6.71 -2.02
C ALA A 45 -12.06 6.03 -2.42
N GLY A 46 -10.91 6.68 -2.24
CA GLY A 46 -9.59 6.10 -2.48
C GLY A 46 -9.27 4.93 -1.53
N CYS A 47 -9.74 4.98 -0.27
CA CYS A 47 -9.64 3.84 0.64
C CYS A 47 -10.48 2.65 0.15
N LEU A 48 -11.72 2.91 -0.31
CA LEU A 48 -12.58 1.86 -0.87
C LEU A 48 -12.00 1.29 -2.18
N ALA A 49 -11.45 2.14 -3.04
CA ALA A 49 -10.76 1.72 -4.26
C ALA A 49 -9.59 0.80 -3.93
N TYR A 50 -8.78 1.17 -2.94
CA TYR A 50 -7.70 0.33 -2.44
C TYR A 50 -8.21 -1.03 -1.95
N GLN A 51 -9.33 -1.07 -1.22
CA GLN A 51 -9.95 -2.33 -0.79
C GLN A 51 -10.34 -3.19 -2.00
N TRP A 52 -10.98 -2.62 -3.02
CA TRP A 52 -11.41 -3.35 -4.21
C TRP A 52 -10.25 -3.88 -5.04
N SER A 53 -9.21 -3.07 -5.25
CA SER A 53 -7.97 -3.47 -5.92
C SER A 53 -7.23 -4.63 -5.24
N ASN A 54 -7.54 -4.89 -3.97
CA ASN A 54 -6.92 -5.96 -3.21
C ASN A 54 -7.80 -7.20 -3.07
N ASN A 55 -9.05 -7.19 -3.54
CA ASN A 55 -10.03 -8.24 -3.21
C ASN A 55 -10.85 -8.70 -4.43
N GLY A 56 -10.23 -8.84 -5.60
CA GLY A 56 -10.88 -9.44 -6.79
C GLY A 56 -11.83 -8.50 -7.54
N ARG A 57 -11.74 -7.18 -7.28
CA ARG A 57 -12.53 -6.13 -7.95
C ARG A 57 -11.60 -5.07 -8.54
N GLU A 58 -10.51 -5.50 -9.16
CA GLU A 58 -9.39 -4.66 -9.57
C GLU A 58 -9.82 -3.59 -10.58
N SER A 59 -10.59 -3.95 -11.61
CA SER A 59 -11.08 -3.00 -12.61
C SER A 59 -12.03 -1.95 -12.01
N GLU A 60 -12.89 -2.34 -11.06
CA GLU A 60 -13.76 -1.39 -10.35
C GLU A 60 -12.96 -0.49 -9.42
N GLY A 61 -11.88 -1.02 -8.81
CA GLY A 61 -10.93 -0.26 -8.01
C GLY A 61 -10.24 0.83 -8.83
N VAL A 62 -9.84 0.55 -10.07
CA VAL A 62 -9.27 1.56 -10.99
C VAL A 62 -10.29 2.66 -11.26
N ALA A 63 -11.51 2.30 -11.67
CA ALA A 63 -12.55 3.27 -11.99
C ALA A 63 -12.89 4.16 -10.79
N LEU A 64 -12.96 3.59 -9.58
CA LEU A 64 -13.23 4.36 -8.37
C LEU A 64 -12.06 5.27 -7.96
N ALA A 65 -10.81 4.82 -8.10
CA ALA A 65 -9.64 5.64 -7.80
C ALA A 65 -9.54 6.85 -8.74
N GLU A 66 -9.78 6.65 -10.04
CA GLU A 66 -9.80 7.72 -11.04
C GLU A 66 -10.95 8.70 -10.79
N ALA A 67 -12.14 8.21 -10.45
CA ALA A 67 -13.28 9.05 -10.10
C ALA A 67 -13.03 9.87 -8.82
N ALA A 68 -12.41 9.28 -7.80
CA ALA A 68 -12.04 9.97 -6.57
C ALA A 68 -11.04 11.11 -6.82
N LEU A 69 -10.01 10.85 -7.64
CA LEU A 69 -9.05 11.87 -8.04
C LEU A 69 -9.71 13.01 -8.84
N ALA A 70 -10.63 12.68 -9.76
CA ALA A 70 -11.37 13.68 -10.52
C ALA A 70 -12.29 14.53 -9.63
N GLU A 71 -12.96 13.91 -8.66
CA GLU A 71 -13.83 14.57 -7.68
C GLU A 71 -13.07 15.54 -6.78
N ALA A 72 -11.88 15.16 -6.31
CA ALA A 72 -11.01 16.05 -5.54
C ALA A 72 -10.64 17.33 -6.31
N GLY A 73 -10.48 17.20 -7.64
CA GLY A 73 -10.17 18.30 -8.53
C GLY A 73 -8.77 18.90 -8.32
N PRO A 74 -8.42 19.92 -9.12
CA PRO A 74 -7.08 20.53 -9.07
C PRO A 74 -6.84 21.38 -7.83
N ALA A 75 -7.91 21.82 -7.15
CA ALA A 75 -7.86 22.66 -5.96
C ALA A 75 -7.62 21.87 -4.66
N ALA A 76 -7.66 20.53 -4.70
CA ALA A 76 -7.30 19.72 -3.55
C ALA A 76 -5.84 19.97 -3.12
N PRO A 77 -5.53 19.91 -1.81
CA PRO A 77 -4.18 20.10 -1.31
C PRO A 77 -3.16 19.20 -2.02
N PRO A 78 -1.93 19.69 -2.29
CA PRO A 78 -0.92 18.94 -3.04
C PRO A 78 -0.64 17.53 -2.46
N ARG A 79 -0.58 17.39 -1.13
CA ARG A 79 -0.41 16.07 -0.46
C ARG A 79 -1.60 15.14 -0.66
N ALA A 80 -2.83 15.65 -0.57
CA ALA A 80 -4.03 14.86 -0.86
C ALA A 80 -4.02 14.38 -2.31
N ARG A 81 -3.65 15.25 -3.25
CA ARG A 81 -3.53 14.90 -4.67
C ARG A 81 -2.45 13.84 -4.91
N ALA A 82 -1.30 13.95 -4.24
CA ALA A 82 -0.25 12.94 -4.31
C ALA A 82 -0.76 11.57 -3.85
N LEU A 83 -1.47 11.53 -2.72
CA LEU A 83 -2.11 10.31 -2.23
C LEU A 83 -3.14 9.73 -3.20
N PHE A 84 -3.98 10.56 -3.83
CA PHE A 84 -4.99 10.07 -4.79
C PHE A 84 -4.35 9.49 -6.05
N TRP A 85 -3.29 10.13 -6.56
CA TRP A 85 -2.50 9.58 -7.65
C TRP A 85 -1.83 8.26 -7.29
N ASP A 86 -1.32 8.12 -6.06
CA ASP A 86 -0.83 6.84 -5.57
C ASP A 86 -1.93 5.75 -5.55
N ARG A 87 -3.17 6.08 -5.14
CA ARG A 87 -4.28 5.11 -5.20
C ARG A 87 -4.57 4.65 -6.63
N VAL A 88 -4.50 5.56 -7.60
CA VAL A 88 -4.60 5.23 -9.04
C VAL A 88 -3.43 4.33 -9.47
N ALA A 89 -2.20 4.66 -9.06
CA ALA A 89 -1.01 3.88 -9.38
C ALA A 89 -1.12 2.44 -8.88
N TRP A 90 -1.55 2.27 -7.63
CA TRP A 90 -1.79 0.95 -7.05
C TRP A 90 -2.90 0.20 -7.78
N ALA A 91 -4.05 0.82 -8.03
CA ALA A 91 -5.16 0.15 -8.71
C ALA A 91 -4.76 -0.34 -10.11
N ARG A 92 -4.04 0.48 -10.88
CA ARG A 92 -3.52 0.10 -12.21
C ARG A 92 -2.48 -1.00 -12.15
N THR A 93 -1.65 -1.03 -11.11
CA THR A 93 -0.70 -2.12 -10.85
C THR A 93 -1.42 -3.45 -10.71
N MET A 94 -2.53 -3.46 -9.94
CA MET A 94 -3.30 -4.68 -9.69
C MET A 94 -4.03 -5.20 -10.94
N THR A 95 -4.28 -4.35 -11.95
CA THR A 95 -4.81 -4.77 -13.26
C THR A 95 -3.72 -5.07 -14.29
N GLY A 96 -2.43 -4.98 -13.93
CA GLY A 96 -1.30 -5.20 -14.85
C GLY A 96 -0.99 -4.04 -15.79
N ASP A 97 -1.59 -2.85 -15.61
CA ASP A 97 -1.29 -1.65 -16.39
C ASP A 97 -0.02 -0.95 -15.85
N ALA A 98 1.14 -1.53 -16.17
CA ALA A 98 2.43 -1.04 -15.72
C ALA A 98 2.72 0.40 -16.19
N GLN A 99 2.32 0.77 -17.42
CA GLN A 99 2.58 2.09 -17.96
C GLN A 99 1.72 3.15 -17.27
N GLY A 100 0.42 2.88 -17.10
CA GLY A 100 -0.47 3.78 -16.40
C GLY A 100 -0.17 3.89 -14.91
N ALA A 101 0.31 2.83 -14.27
CA ALA A 101 0.79 2.87 -12.89
C ALA A 101 2.02 3.78 -12.74
N MET A 102 3.02 3.63 -13.62
CA MET A 102 4.22 4.47 -13.62
C MET A 102 3.93 5.94 -13.89
N ARG A 103 2.97 6.24 -14.78
CA ARG A 103 2.52 7.61 -15.04
C ARG A 103 1.89 8.22 -13.78
N ALA A 104 1.02 7.46 -13.11
CA ALA A 104 0.36 7.92 -11.89
C ALA A 104 1.37 8.17 -10.75
N LEU A 105 2.42 7.35 -10.60
CA LEU A 105 3.50 7.64 -9.65
C LEU A 105 4.21 8.97 -9.94
N GLY A 106 4.54 9.24 -11.21
CA GLY A 106 5.17 10.52 -11.58
C GLY A 106 4.28 11.74 -11.31
N GLU A 107 2.96 11.59 -11.46
CA GLU A 107 2.00 12.62 -11.07
C GLU A 107 1.89 12.79 -9.55
N ALA A 108 2.01 11.70 -8.78
CA ALA A 108 2.04 11.75 -7.32
C ALA A 108 3.28 12.52 -6.83
N GLU A 109 4.46 12.18 -7.34
CA GLU A 109 5.73 12.88 -7.05
C GLU A 109 5.63 14.36 -7.43
N SER A 110 5.10 14.67 -8.62
CA SER A 110 4.91 16.04 -9.09
C SER A 110 3.90 16.83 -8.26
N ALA A 111 2.87 16.19 -7.70
CA ALA A 111 1.93 16.83 -6.80
C ALA A 111 2.60 17.13 -5.45
N LEU A 112 3.33 16.18 -4.89
CA LEU A 112 4.03 16.37 -3.62
C LEU A 112 5.11 17.45 -3.70
N ALA A 113 5.87 17.52 -4.79
CA ALA A 113 6.89 18.56 -4.98
C ALA A 113 6.33 19.99 -5.04
N ARG A 114 5.01 20.15 -5.23
CA ARG A 114 4.32 21.44 -5.19
C ARG A 114 3.77 21.78 -3.81
N HIS A 115 3.88 20.87 -2.84
CA HIS A 115 3.48 21.13 -1.46
C HIS A 115 4.24 22.34 -0.91
N ARG A 116 3.48 23.24 -0.28
CA ARG A 116 3.95 24.37 0.50
C ARG A 116 3.32 24.22 1.87
N ASP A 117 3.96 24.74 2.92
CA ASP A 117 3.43 24.75 4.29
C ASP A 117 2.15 25.62 4.37
N GLU A 118 1.06 25.10 3.81
CA GLU A 118 -0.28 25.71 3.73
C GLU A 118 -1.23 25.02 4.73
N ASP A 119 -2.39 25.64 4.96
CA ASP A 119 -3.45 25.06 5.80
C ASP A 119 -4.01 23.78 5.17
N GLU A 120 -3.45 22.63 5.56
CA GLU A 120 -3.87 21.31 5.11
C GLU A 120 -4.88 20.66 6.08
N PRO A 121 -5.83 19.85 5.58
CA PRO A 121 -6.68 19.01 6.42
C PRO A 121 -5.89 18.18 7.42
N ALA A 122 -6.32 18.17 8.69
CA ALA A 122 -5.58 17.52 9.77
C ALA A 122 -5.27 16.04 9.51
N TRP A 123 -6.14 15.33 8.78
CA TRP A 123 -5.93 13.92 8.44
C TRP A 123 -4.75 13.68 7.47
N LEU A 124 -4.16 14.70 6.85
CA LEU A 124 -3.00 14.57 5.97
C LEU A 124 -1.66 14.45 6.71
N TYR A 125 -1.64 14.58 8.04
CA TYR A 125 -0.40 14.62 8.83
C TYR A 125 0.55 13.43 8.58
N TRP A 126 0.01 12.27 8.20
CA TRP A 126 0.78 11.04 7.93
C TRP A 126 1.24 10.90 6.46
N VAL A 127 0.74 11.75 5.56
CA VAL A 127 1.09 11.72 4.13
C VAL A 127 2.35 12.54 3.93
N ASP A 128 3.51 11.98 4.25
CA ASP A 128 4.80 12.60 4.01
C ASP A 128 5.58 11.96 2.86
N GLU A 129 6.76 12.52 2.57
CA GLU A 129 7.67 11.99 1.56
C GLU A 129 8.04 10.53 1.84
N GLY A 130 8.27 10.16 3.10
CA GLY A 130 8.64 8.80 3.48
C GLY A 130 7.52 7.81 3.18
N GLU A 131 6.28 8.14 3.55
CA GLU A 131 5.12 7.30 3.24
C GLU A 131 4.91 7.18 1.73
N LEU A 132 4.98 8.27 0.97
CA LEU A 132 4.82 8.20 -0.49
C LEU A 132 5.94 7.39 -1.16
N GLN A 133 7.18 7.44 -0.66
CA GLN A 133 8.27 6.57 -1.13
C GLN A 133 7.97 5.08 -0.90
N ILE A 134 7.38 4.73 0.25
CA ILE A 134 6.93 3.36 0.53
C ILE A 134 5.83 2.94 -0.44
N MET A 135 4.87 3.83 -0.68
CA MET A 135 3.76 3.59 -1.58
C MET A 135 4.21 3.44 -3.05
N ALA A 136 5.24 4.17 -3.47
CA ALA A 136 5.89 3.98 -4.76
C ALA A 136 6.67 2.65 -4.81
N ALA A 137 7.40 2.30 -3.75
CA ALA A 137 8.21 1.10 -3.70
C ALA A 137 7.36 -0.19 -3.76
N ARG A 138 6.17 -0.21 -3.16
CA ARG A 138 5.23 -1.34 -3.34
C ARG A 138 4.78 -1.49 -4.80
N VAL A 139 4.55 -0.39 -5.51
CA VAL A 139 4.18 -0.43 -6.94
C VAL A 139 5.35 -0.97 -7.76
N HIS A 140 6.58 -0.51 -7.49
CA HIS A 140 7.77 -1.05 -8.14
C HIS A 140 7.99 -2.54 -7.86
N THR A 141 7.69 -2.99 -6.65
CA THR A 141 7.79 -4.40 -6.27
C THR A 141 6.81 -5.26 -7.06
N GLU A 142 5.51 -4.92 -7.05
CA GLU A 142 4.49 -5.71 -7.77
C GLU A 142 4.67 -5.66 -9.29
N LEU A 143 5.30 -4.59 -9.82
CA LEU A 143 5.68 -4.50 -11.24
C LEU A 143 7.03 -5.16 -11.57
N ARG A 144 7.63 -5.91 -10.64
CA ARG A 144 8.93 -6.60 -10.79
C ARG A 144 10.05 -5.67 -11.25
N ARG A 145 10.17 -4.49 -10.61
CA ARG A 145 11.22 -3.48 -10.84
C ARG A 145 12.17 -3.41 -9.65
N PRO A 146 12.96 -4.46 -9.38
CA PRO A 146 13.77 -4.58 -8.16
C PRO A 146 14.78 -3.45 -7.99
N LEU A 147 15.40 -2.98 -9.09
CA LEU A 147 16.39 -1.90 -9.07
C LEU A 147 15.83 -0.55 -8.57
N ARG A 148 14.50 -0.37 -8.59
CA ARG A 148 13.84 0.80 -7.98
C ARG A 148 13.26 0.49 -6.60
N ALA A 149 12.71 -0.72 -6.42
CA ALA A 149 12.06 -1.11 -5.18
C ALA A 149 13.06 -1.29 -4.02
N VAL A 150 14.16 -2.01 -4.25
CA VAL A 150 15.12 -2.38 -3.19
C VAL A 150 15.76 -1.15 -2.52
N PRO A 151 16.28 -0.14 -3.25
CA PRO A 151 16.88 1.03 -2.60
C PRO A 151 15.88 1.79 -1.73
N LEU A 152 14.67 2.04 -2.24
CA LEU A 152 13.62 2.77 -1.52
C LEU A 152 13.20 2.03 -0.24
N LEU A 153 12.92 0.73 -0.34
CA LEU A 153 12.50 -0.06 0.83
C LEU A 153 13.62 -0.18 1.86
N THR A 154 14.87 -0.34 1.43
CA THR A 154 16.03 -0.39 2.32
C THR A 154 16.20 0.92 3.08
N GLU A 155 16.13 2.05 2.38
CA GLU A 155 16.27 3.38 2.97
C GLU A 155 15.17 3.67 3.99
N VAL A 156 13.92 3.38 3.64
CA VAL A 156 12.78 3.53 4.56
C VAL A 156 12.97 2.64 5.79
N LEU A 157 13.25 1.35 5.60
CA LEU A 157 13.36 0.40 6.70
C LEU A 157 14.53 0.71 7.65
N ALA A 158 15.54 1.45 7.18
CA ALA A 158 16.64 1.94 8.03
C ALA A 158 16.22 3.10 8.95
N ARG A 159 15.15 3.85 8.60
CA ARG A 159 14.65 5.00 9.36
C ARG A 159 13.55 4.63 10.37
N TYR A 160 12.86 3.52 10.16
CA TYR A 160 11.74 3.11 11.01
C TYR A 160 12.21 2.47 12.32
N ASP A 161 11.87 3.12 13.45
CA ASP A 161 12.01 2.54 14.78
C ASP A 161 10.97 1.42 15.00
N THR A 162 11.34 0.42 15.79
CA THR A 162 10.68 -0.89 15.95
C THR A 162 9.29 -0.85 16.60
N THR A 163 8.76 0.33 16.90
CA THR A 163 7.46 0.58 17.55
C THR A 163 6.25 0.32 16.64
N HIS A 164 6.42 0.28 15.30
CA HIS A 164 5.35 0.02 14.33
C HIS A 164 5.43 -1.38 13.70
N THR A 165 5.36 -2.43 14.53
CA THR A 165 5.66 -3.81 14.13
C THR A 165 4.83 -4.34 12.93
N ARG A 166 3.57 -3.89 12.77
CA ARG A 166 2.68 -4.35 11.69
C ARG A 166 3.05 -3.77 10.32
N GLU A 167 3.29 -2.47 10.25
CA GLU A 167 3.66 -1.78 9.02
C GLU A 167 5.06 -2.20 8.59
N HIS A 168 5.98 -2.35 9.56
CA HIS A 168 7.32 -2.86 9.32
C HIS A 168 7.31 -4.27 8.69
N ALA A 169 6.47 -5.18 9.19
CA ALA A 169 6.31 -6.52 8.59
C ALA A 169 5.76 -6.47 7.15
N LEU A 170 4.87 -5.51 6.85
CA LEU A 170 4.38 -5.30 5.49
C LEU A 170 5.50 -4.83 4.55
N TYR A 171 6.32 -3.87 4.97
CA TYR A 171 7.41 -3.34 4.17
C TYR A 171 8.51 -4.38 3.93
N LEU A 172 8.87 -5.16 4.96
CA LEU A 172 9.77 -6.31 4.81
C LEU A 172 9.22 -7.32 3.80
N SER A 173 7.90 -7.51 3.74
CA SER A 173 7.29 -8.43 2.76
C SER A 173 7.48 -7.96 1.31
N TRP A 174 7.48 -6.65 1.06
CA TRP A 174 7.80 -6.13 -0.27
C TRP A 174 9.29 -6.22 -0.56
N LEU A 175 10.14 -5.94 0.43
CA LEU A 175 11.59 -6.01 0.26
C LEU A 175 12.06 -7.45 -0.04
N ALA A 176 11.52 -8.45 0.65
CA ALA A 176 11.84 -9.86 0.38
C ALA A 176 11.46 -10.26 -1.06
N VAL A 177 10.27 -9.87 -1.52
CA VAL A 177 9.85 -10.11 -2.91
C VAL A 177 10.75 -9.38 -3.90
N ALA A 178 11.11 -8.12 -3.63
CA ALA A 178 11.98 -7.34 -4.48
C ALA A 178 13.40 -7.94 -4.57
N TYR A 179 13.96 -8.47 -3.48
CA TYR A 179 15.24 -9.21 -3.53
C TYR A 179 15.14 -10.51 -4.32
N ALA A 180 14.05 -11.26 -4.17
CA ALA A 180 13.82 -12.46 -4.97
C ALA A 180 13.75 -12.13 -6.48
N ASP A 181 13.05 -11.06 -6.85
CA ASP A 181 13.00 -10.55 -8.22
C ASP A 181 14.35 -10.00 -8.71
N ALA A 182 15.21 -9.52 -7.80
CA ALA A 182 16.58 -9.10 -8.09
C ALA A 182 17.54 -10.28 -8.30
N ASN A 183 17.08 -11.53 -8.11
CA ASN A 183 17.90 -12.72 -8.08
C ASN A 183 18.95 -12.70 -6.95
N GLU A 184 18.56 -12.17 -5.78
CA GLU A 184 19.34 -12.11 -4.54
C GLU A 184 18.68 -12.98 -3.44
N PRO A 185 18.65 -14.32 -3.61
CA PRO A 185 17.82 -15.21 -2.79
C PRO A 185 18.23 -15.26 -1.31
N GLU A 186 19.52 -15.12 -1.00
CA GLU A 186 20.03 -15.10 0.38
C GLU A 186 19.52 -13.87 1.13
N GLN A 187 19.54 -12.70 0.47
CA GLN A 187 18.98 -11.47 1.04
C GLN A 187 17.46 -11.57 1.17
N ALA A 188 16.78 -12.13 0.16
CA ALA A 188 15.35 -12.37 0.21
C ALA A 188 14.97 -13.26 1.39
N ALA A 189 15.70 -14.34 1.64
CA ALA A 189 15.50 -15.25 2.76
C ALA A 189 15.73 -14.57 4.12
N ALA A 190 16.81 -13.79 4.26
CA ALA A 190 17.11 -13.06 5.49
C ALA A 190 15.97 -12.08 5.87
N VAL A 191 15.49 -11.32 4.88
CA VAL A 191 14.36 -10.38 5.08
C VAL A 191 13.05 -11.13 5.34
N ALA A 192 12.78 -12.21 4.62
CA ALA A 192 11.60 -13.05 4.83
C ALA A 192 11.54 -13.62 6.25
N ARG A 193 12.67 -14.07 6.80
CA ARG A 193 12.76 -14.57 8.17
C ARG A 193 12.38 -13.52 9.21
N ARG A 194 12.88 -12.28 9.07
CA ARG A 194 12.48 -11.14 9.92
C ARG A 194 10.99 -10.84 9.80
N MET A 195 10.45 -10.85 8.58
CA MET A 195 9.03 -10.59 8.34
C MET A 195 8.14 -11.65 9.00
N LEU A 196 8.47 -12.94 8.83
CA LEU A 196 7.71 -14.04 9.41
C LEU A 196 7.77 -14.02 10.93
N SER A 197 8.94 -13.80 11.54
CA SER A 197 9.07 -13.73 13.00
C SER A 197 8.29 -12.56 13.61
N MET A 198 8.30 -11.38 12.98
CA MET A 198 7.49 -10.24 13.42
C MET A 198 5.98 -10.49 13.28
N SER A 199 5.58 -11.23 12.24
CA SER A 199 4.17 -11.47 11.95
C SER A 199 3.51 -12.58 12.76
N ALA A 200 4.30 -13.47 13.39
CA ALA A 200 3.80 -14.62 14.14
C ALA A 200 2.78 -14.25 15.23
N ASN A 201 2.91 -13.07 15.84
CA ASN A 201 2.03 -12.60 16.92
C ASN A 201 0.93 -11.61 16.46
N LEU A 202 0.88 -11.24 15.17
CA LEU A 202 0.09 -10.08 14.71
C LEU A 202 -1.32 -10.41 14.20
N GLY A 203 -1.69 -11.68 14.03
CA GLY A 203 -3.07 -12.13 13.77
C GLY A 203 -3.82 -11.45 12.60
N SER A 204 -3.11 -10.80 11.67
CA SER A 204 -3.70 -9.98 10.62
C SER A 204 -3.81 -10.75 9.30
N HIS A 205 -5.02 -10.77 8.71
CA HIS A 205 -5.28 -11.41 7.43
C HIS A 205 -4.38 -10.84 6.31
N ARG A 206 -4.10 -9.53 6.35
CA ARG A 206 -3.23 -8.85 5.39
C ARG A 206 -1.79 -9.35 5.49
N THR A 207 -1.26 -9.47 6.71
CA THR A 207 0.11 -9.96 6.94
C THR A 207 0.24 -11.43 6.55
N SER A 208 -0.75 -12.28 6.86
CA SER A 208 -0.76 -13.68 6.42
C SER A 208 -0.78 -13.81 4.89
N ARG A 209 -1.55 -12.97 4.19
CA ARG A 209 -1.56 -12.94 2.72
C ARG A 209 -0.20 -12.57 2.14
N ARG A 210 0.46 -11.58 2.73
CA ARG A 210 1.81 -11.18 2.31
C ARG A 210 2.86 -12.25 2.62
N GLY A 211 2.74 -12.96 3.75
CA GLY A 211 3.60 -14.10 4.05
C GLY A 211 3.53 -15.17 2.96
N ARG A 212 2.33 -15.52 2.48
CA ARG A 212 2.16 -16.43 1.34
C ARG A 212 2.82 -15.91 0.06
N ALA A 213 2.70 -14.61 -0.23
CA ALA A 213 3.34 -14.00 -1.39
C ALA A 213 4.87 -14.08 -1.33
N VAL A 214 5.46 -13.84 -0.15
CA VAL A 214 6.91 -13.97 0.08
C VAL A 214 7.35 -15.42 -0.12
N LEU A 215 6.67 -16.39 0.49
CA LEU A 215 7.01 -17.80 0.33
C LEU A 215 6.90 -18.27 -1.12
N ALA A 216 5.90 -17.78 -1.87
CA ALA A 216 5.76 -18.06 -3.29
C ALA A 216 6.93 -17.47 -4.12
N ALA A 217 7.36 -16.23 -3.81
CA ALA A 217 8.50 -15.60 -4.48
C ALA A 217 9.84 -16.30 -4.18
N LEU A 218 9.97 -16.90 -3.00
CA LEU A 218 11.15 -17.68 -2.61
C LEU A 218 11.18 -19.09 -3.20
N HIS A 219 10.03 -19.66 -3.53
CA HIS A 219 9.92 -21.06 -3.97
C HIS A 219 10.82 -21.45 -5.18
N PRO A 220 11.04 -20.58 -6.19
CA PRO A 220 11.98 -20.86 -7.27
C PRO A 220 13.43 -21.08 -6.80
N PHE A 221 13.81 -20.57 -5.62
CA PHE A 221 15.14 -20.62 -5.04
C PHE A 221 15.29 -21.65 -3.92
N ARG A 222 14.37 -22.62 -3.83
CA ARG A 222 14.32 -23.63 -2.75
C ARG A 222 15.60 -24.47 -2.57
N ASP A 223 16.50 -24.48 -3.55
CA ASP A 223 17.77 -25.21 -3.49
C ASP A 223 18.88 -24.36 -2.82
N VAL A 224 18.64 -23.08 -2.56
CA VAL A 224 19.52 -22.21 -1.76
C VAL A 224 19.29 -22.51 -0.26
N PRO A 225 20.33 -22.83 0.53
CA PRO A 225 20.16 -23.26 1.92
C PRO A 225 19.34 -22.30 2.79
N GLU A 226 19.63 -21.00 2.71
CA GLU A 226 18.95 -19.96 3.48
C GLU A 226 17.45 -19.89 3.15
N VAL A 227 17.09 -20.15 1.89
CA VAL A 227 15.71 -20.18 1.42
C VAL A 227 15.01 -21.45 1.89
N ALA A 228 15.68 -22.60 1.78
CA ALA A 228 15.15 -23.88 2.24
C ALA A 228 14.74 -23.81 3.72
N ASP A 229 15.62 -23.27 4.58
CA ASP A 229 15.35 -23.06 6.00
C ASP A 229 14.07 -22.25 6.25
N VAL A 230 13.85 -21.16 5.49
CA VAL A 230 12.67 -20.30 5.64
C VAL A 230 11.41 -21.04 5.21
N LEU A 231 11.47 -21.79 4.10
CA LEU A 231 10.34 -22.56 3.59
C LEU A 231 9.97 -23.72 4.52
N GLU A 232 10.96 -24.35 5.17
CA GLU A 232 10.73 -25.39 6.19
C GLU A 232 10.12 -24.82 7.45
N ALA A 233 10.68 -23.73 7.99
CA ALA A 233 10.16 -23.07 9.19
C ALA A 233 8.69 -22.64 9.02
N ALA A 234 8.29 -22.19 7.83
CA ALA A 234 6.92 -21.75 7.56
C ALA A 234 5.87 -22.87 7.43
N ARG A 235 6.29 -24.15 7.38
CA ARG A 235 5.37 -25.31 7.36
C ARG A 235 4.95 -25.78 8.75
N THR A 236 5.65 -25.32 9.79
CA THR A 236 5.49 -25.74 11.19
C THR A 236 4.55 -24.79 11.92
#